data_AF-A0A832IL39-F1
#
_entry.id   AF-A0A832IL39-F1
#
_cell.length_a   1.000
_cell.length_b   1.000
_cell.length_c   1.000
_cell.angle_alpha   90.00
_cell.angle_beta   90.00
_cell.angle_gamma   90.00
#
_symmetry.space_group_name_H-M   'P 1'
#
loop_
_entity.id
_entity.type
_entity.pdbx_description
1 polymer ?
#
loop_
_entity_poly.entity_id
_entity_poly.type
_entity_poly.pdbx_seq_one_letter_code
_entity_poly.pdbx_strand_id
1 'polypeptide(L)' 'LAVLIKTLRQRGYTLLDVQFLTPHLQMFGAVEIPRSEYLDLLKRAVKKDVLPIL' A
#
# COMPACT_ATOMS: atom_id res chain seq x y z
N LEU A 1 8.96 9.10 -1.42
CA LEU A 1 8.30 7.84 -1.01
C LEU A 1 8.44 7.54 0.50
N ALA A 2 9.61 7.70 1.12
CA ALA A 2 9.82 7.41 2.55
C ALA A 2 8.88 8.16 3.50
N VAL A 3 8.69 9.47 3.33
CA VAL A 3 7.77 10.28 4.16
C VAL A 3 6.32 9.82 4.03
N LEU A 4 5.86 9.54 2.80
CA LEU A 4 4.52 9.00 2.55
C LEU A 4 4.30 7.69 3.30
N ILE A 5 5.22 6.73 3.16
CA ILE A 5 5.13 5.42 3.85
C ILE A 5 5.09 5.60 5.37
N LYS A 6 5.91 6.51 5.92
CA LYS A 6 5.89 6.82 7.36
C LYS A 6 4.51 7.32 7.80
N THR A 7 3.94 8.29 7.08
CA THR A 7 2.61 8.85 7.40
C THR A 7 1.51 7.81 7.30
N LEU A 8 1.52 6.99 6.23
CA LEU A 8 0.54 5.91 6.05
C LEU A 8 0.61 4.89 7.18
N ARG A 9 1.81 4.47 7.59
CA ARG A 9 1.99 3.54 8.72
C ARG A 9 1.50 4.13 10.03
N GLN A 10 1.83 5.39 10.32
CA GLN A 10 1.39 6.08 11.54
C GLN A 10 -0.13 6.18 11.65
N ARG A 11 -0.84 6.23 10.51
CA ARG A 11 -2.30 6.27 10.45
C ARG A 11 -2.99 4.90 10.36
N GLY A 12 -2.22 3.81 10.30
CA GLY A 12 -2.74 2.44 10.30
C GLY A 12 -3.00 1.82 8.92
N TYR A 13 -2.61 2.50 7.83
CA TYR A 13 -2.74 1.95 6.47
C TYR A 13 -1.78 0.75 6.29
N THR A 14 -2.28 -0.30 5.64
CA THR A 14 -1.55 -1.56 5.43
C THR A 14 -1.26 -1.92 3.98
N LEU A 15 -1.85 -1.21 3.02
CA LEU A 15 -1.68 -1.46 1.59
C LEU A 15 -1.46 -0.13 0.87
N LEU A 16 -0.38 -0.04 0.10
CA LEU A 16 -0.11 1.05 -0.85
C LEU A 16 -0.06 0.43 -2.24
N ASP A 17 -1.03 0.79 -3.07
CA ASP A 17 -1.12 0.37 -4.46
C ASP A 17 -0.52 1.46 -5.36
N VAL A 18 0.37 1.06 -6.27
CA VAL A 18 1.03 1.96 -7.23
C VAL A 18 0.51 1.79 -8.67
N GLN A 19 -0.51 0.94 -8.87
CA GLN A 19 -1.20 0.63 -10.13
C GLN A 19 -0.32 -0.04 -11.20
N PHE A 20 0.86 0.53 -11.48
CA PHE A 20 1.84 0.02 -12.43
C PHE A 20 3.23 0.00 -11.80
N LEU A 21 3.90 -1.15 -11.92
CA LEU A 21 5.28 -1.28 -11.48
C LEU A 21 6.22 -0.59 -12.48
N THR A 22 7.21 0.12 -11.95
CA THR A 22 8.32 0.68 -12.75
C THR A 22 9.65 0.29 -12.12
N PRO A 23 10.76 0.30 -12.88
CA PRO A 23 12.09 0.02 -12.31
C PRO A 23 12.43 0.92 -11.12
N HIS A 24 12.03 2.20 -11.16
CA HIS A 24 12.23 3.13 -10.05
C HIS A 24 11.46 2.73 -8.78
N LEU A 25 10.23 2.21 -8.92
CA LEU A 25 9.42 1.74 -7.80
C LEU A 25 9.95 0.42 -7.21
N GLN A 26 10.50 -0.47 -8.05
CA GLN A 26 11.16 -1.70 -7.59
C GLN A 26 12.34 -1.41 -6.67
N MET A 27 13.12 -0.36 -6.96
CA MET A 27 14.23 0.07 -6.09
C MET A 27 13.76 0.45 -4.67
N PHE A 28 12.50 0.83 -4.51
CA PHE A 28 11.90 1.14 -3.20
C PHE A 28 11.13 -0.04 -2.59
N GLY A 29 11.22 -1.23 -3.18
CA GLY A 29 10.58 -2.45 -2.69
C GLY A 29 9.14 -2.65 -3.13
N ALA A 30 8.65 -1.94 -4.16
CA ALA A 30 7.38 -2.29 -4.78
C ALA A 30 7.52 -3.62 -5.53
N VAL A 31 6.51 -4.48 -5.44
CA VAL A 31 6.47 -5.80 -6.05
C VAL A 31 5.16 -6.00 -6.80
N GLU A 32 5.22 -6.76 -7.90
CA GLU A 32 4.02 -7.28 -8.54
C GLU A 32 3.57 -8.55 -7.82
N ILE A 33 2.25 -8.69 -7.70
CA ILE A 33 1.60 -9.85 -7.10
C ILE A 33 0.43 -10.32 -7.97
N PRO A 34 0.03 -11.59 -7.88
CA PRO A 34 -1.18 -12.06 -8.55
C PRO A 34 -2.41 -11.25 -8.15
N ARG A 35 -3.32 -11.05 -9.11
CA ARG A 35 -4.57 -10.30 -8.89
C ARG A 35 -5.40 -10.85 -7.73
N SER A 36 -5.45 -12.17 -7.55
CA SER A 36 -6.16 -12.81 -6.43
C SER A 36 -5.59 -12.37 -5.08
N GLU A 37 -4.26 -12.39 -4.94
CA GLU A 37 -3.57 -11.96 -3.73
C GLU A 37 -3.80 -10.46 -3.45
N TYR A 38 -3.74 -9.62 -4.48
CA TYR A 38 -4.08 -8.20 -4.37
C TYR A 38 -5.49 -7.99 -3.84
N LEU A 39 -6.49 -8.70 -4.40
CA LEU A 39 -7.88 -8.57 -3.97
C LEU A 39 -8.06 -9.00 -2.50
N ASP A 40 -7.32 -10.01 -2.04
CA ASP A 40 -7.39 -10.45 -0.65
C ASP A 40 -6.66 -9.52 0.32
N LEU A 41 -5.56 -8.87 -0.11
CA LEU A 41 -4.94 -7.76 0.62
C LEU A 41 -5.87 -6.55 0.68
N LEU A 42 -6.50 -6.18 -0.44
CA LEU A 42 -7.42 -5.05 -0.54
C LEU A 42 -8.64 -5.24 0.37
N LYS A 43 -9.30 -6.40 0.32
CA LYS A 43 -10.42 -6.75 1.21
C LYS A 43 -10.07 -6.60 2.69
N ARG A 44 -8.83 -6.93 3.07
CA ARG A 44 -8.36 -6.76 4.46
C ARG A 44 -8.07 -5.29 4.78
N ALA A 45 -7.45 -4.57 3.86
CA ALA A 45 -7.10 -3.16 4.04
C ALA A 45 -8.34 -2.26 4.18
N VAL A 46 -9.38 -2.46 3.35
CA VAL A 46 -10.61 -1.63 3.40
C VAL A 46 -11.47 -1.88 4.63
N LYS A 47 -11.25 -2.99 5.34
CA LYS A 47 -11.94 -3.32 6.60
C LYS A 47 -11.24 -2.74 7.83
N LYS A 48 -10.03 -2.18 7.68
CA LYS A 48 -9.33 -1.56 8.79
C LYS A 48 -9.82 -0.13 9.00
N ASP A 49 -10.16 0.19 10.23
CA ASP A 49 -10.27 1.57 10.66
C ASP A 49 -8.88 2.21 10.65
N VAL A 50 -8.75 3.30 9.89
CA VAL A 50 -7.54 4.10 9.81
C VAL A 50 -7.84 5.50 10.33
N LEU A 51 -6.82 6.15 10.91
CA LEU A 51 -6.99 7.51 11.36
C LEU A 51 -7.27 8.41 10.14
N PRO A 52 -8.33 9.25 10.17
CA PRO A 52 -8.67 10.09 9.05
C PRO A 52 -7.53 11.03 8.67
N ILE A 53 -7.43 11.29 7.36
CA ILE A 53 -6.57 12.33 6.83
C ILE A 53 -7.26 13.66 7.14
N LEU A 54 -6.72 14.40 8.12
CA LEU A 54 -7.12 15.79 8.40
C LEU A 54 -7.01 16.66 7.14
#